data_AF-A0A970IXA7-F1
#
_entry.id   AF-A0A970IXA7-F1
#
_cell.length_a   1.000
_cell.length_b   1.000
_cell.length_c   1.000
_cell.angle_alpha   90.00
_cell.angle_beta   90.00
_cell.angle_gamma   90.00
#
_symmetry.space_group_name_H-M   'P 1'
#
loop_
_entity.id
_entity.type
_entity.pdbx_description
1 polymer ?
#
loop_
_entity_poly.entity_id
_entity_poly.type
_entity_poly.pdbx_seq_one_letter_code
_entity_poly.pdbx_strand_id
1 'polypeptide(L)'
;MTSITKNKNKPSFWQQVKKNKVSYSMVAPFFIIFFTFTVLPVLMSFGLSFTSFDMLQAPKFIGLDNYINLFLNDEVFLIALKNTFIMAVITGPVSYIMAFVFAWLINELPRKIRWLMTLIFYAPSISGSAY
;
A
#
# COMPACT_ATOMS: atom_id res chain seq x y z
N MET A 1 27.90 31.20 -36.67
CA MET A 1 27.69 32.11 -35.52
C MET A 1 26.22 32.03 -35.14
N THR A 2 25.84 31.08 -34.29
CA THR A 2 24.44 30.88 -33.86
C THR A 2 24.42 30.66 -32.35
N SER A 3 24.08 31.73 -31.63
CA SER A 3 23.99 31.78 -30.17
C SER A 3 22.72 31.08 -29.68
N ILE A 4 22.89 30.10 -28.80
CA ILE A 4 21.83 29.37 -28.10
C ILE A 4 21.12 30.33 -27.13
N THR A 5 19.86 30.69 -27.41
CA THR A 5 19.00 31.45 -26.49
C THR A 5 18.48 30.54 -25.38
N LYS A 6 19.17 30.53 -24.25
CA LYS A 6 18.77 29.80 -23.04
C LYS A 6 17.65 30.57 -22.33
N ASN A 7 16.38 30.27 -22.65
CA ASN A 7 15.22 30.82 -21.94
C ASN A 7 15.19 30.32 -20.48
N LYS A 8 15.53 31.20 -19.52
CA LYS A 8 15.73 30.90 -18.10
C LYS A 8 14.60 31.38 -17.18
N ASN A 9 13.35 31.48 -17.65
CA ASN A 9 12.22 31.87 -16.81
C ASN A 9 11.31 30.68 -16.42
N LYS A 10 11.89 29.63 -15.81
CA LYS A 10 11.08 28.66 -15.04
C LYS A 10 11.03 29.14 -13.59
N PRO A 11 9.83 29.41 -13.01
CA PRO A 11 9.74 29.82 -11.61
C PRO A 11 10.39 28.77 -10.72
N SER A 12 11.14 29.22 -9.72
CA SER A 12 11.81 28.34 -8.75
C SER A 12 10.79 27.43 -8.04
N PHE A 13 11.18 26.22 -7.65
CA PHE A 13 10.32 25.25 -6.93
C PHE A 13 9.56 25.92 -5.76
N TRP A 14 10.25 26.77 -5.00
CA TRP A 14 9.69 27.52 -3.88
C TRP A 14 8.65 28.58 -4.28
N GLN A 15 8.78 29.18 -5.47
CA GLN A 15 7.79 30.12 -6.00
C GLN A 15 6.53 29.40 -6.48
N GLN A 16 6.67 28.18 -7.01
CA GLN A 16 5.52 27.34 -7.40
C GLN A 16 4.75 26.85 -6.17
N VAL A 17 5.44 26.44 -5.10
CA VAL A 17 4.81 26.04 -3.83
C VAL A 17 4.04 27.20 -3.19
N LYS A 18 4.61 28.42 -3.18
CA LYS A 18 3.91 29.61 -2.67
C LYS A 18 2.68 29.99 -3.51
N LYS A 19 2.74 29.83 -4.84
CA LYS A 19 1.61 30.10 -5.75
C LYS A 19 0.45 29.13 -5.52
N ASN A 20 0.75 27.87 -5.18
CA ASN A 20 -0.25 26.81 -4.97
C ASN A 20 -0.55 26.53 -3.49
N LYS A 21 -0.33 27.52 -2.60
CA LYS A 21 -0.49 27.36 -1.14
C LYS A 21 -1.86 26.81 -0.72
N VAL A 22 -2.92 27.18 -1.44
CA VAL A 22 -4.29 26.72 -1.18
C VAL A 22 -4.42 25.21 -1.43
N SER A 23 -3.87 24.71 -2.55
CA SER A 23 -3.87 23.27 -2.87
C SER A 23 -3.11 22.46 -1.81
N TYR A 24 -1.95 22.96 -1.36
CA TYR A 24 -1.21 22.30 -0.27
C TYR A 24 -1.97 22.33 1.06
N SER A 25 -2.67 23.42 1.36
CA SER A 25 -3.50 23.52 2.58
C SER A 25 -4.67 22.52 2.59
N MET A 26 -5.24 22.22 1.43
CA MET A 26 -6.33 21.23 1.31
C MET A 26 -5.83 19.79 1.48
N VAL A 27 -4.60 19.50 1.03
CA VAL A 27 -3.99 18.16 1.18
C VAL A 27 -3.37 17.96 2.57
N ALA A 28 -2.93 19.04 3.21
CA ALA A 28 -2.28 19.02 4.52
C ALA A 28 -3.01 18.20 5.60
N PRO A 29 -4.33 18.35 5.85
CA PRO A 29 -4.98 17.59 6.92
C PRO A 29 -4.94 16.07 6.69
N PHE A 30 -5.19 15.61 5.47
CA PHE A 30 -5.07 14.19 5.12
C PHE A 30 -3.62 13.70 5.28
N PHE A 31 -2.65 14.48 4.77
CA PHE A 31 -1.25 14.10 4.83
C PHE A 31 -0.71 14.03 6.26
N ILE A 32 -1.11 14.95 7.14
CA ILE A 32 -0.71 14.96 8.55
C ILE A 32 -1.21 13.69 9.25
N ILE A 33 -2.48 13.33 9.04
CA ILE A 33 -3.07 12.12 9.63
C ILE A 33 -2.36 10.87 9.08
N PHE A 34 -2.23 10.74 7.75
CA PHE A 34 -1.54 9.62 7.12
C PHE A 34 -0.09 9.48 7.60
N PHE A 35 0.63 10.59 7.70
CA PHE A 35 2.02 10.58 8.17
C PHE A 35 2.10 10.13 9.63
N THR A 36 1.23 10.65 10.49
CA THR A 36 1.27 10.39 11.94
C THR A 36 0.84 8.96 12.29
N PHE A 37 -0.17 8.43 11.61
CA PHE A 37 -0.76 7.13 11.94
C PHE A 37 -0.28 5.98 11.06
N THR A 38 0.30 6.26 9.89
CA THR A 38 0.79 5.21 8.99
C THR A 38 2.31 5.26 8.85
N VAL A 39 2.85 6.40 8.43
CA VAL A 39 4.29 6.49 8.12
C VAL A 39 5.14 6.43 9.40
N LEU A 40 4.75 7.18 10.43
CA LEU A 40 5.51 7.26 11.67
C LEU A 40 5.62 5.90 12.40
N PRO A 41 4.54 5.11 12.59
CA PRO A 41 4.65 3.77 13.15
C PRO A 41 5.52 2.85 12.29
N VAL A 42 5.41 2.91 10.96
CA VAL A 42 6.24 2.10 10.06
C VAL A 42 7.73 2.44 10.22
N LEU A 43 8.08 3.73 10.31
CA LEU A 43 9.46 4.15 10.55
C LEU A 43 9.96 3.72 11.93
N MET A 44 9.11 3.79 12.96
CA MET A 44 9.45 3.29 14.30
C MET A 44 9.70 1.79 14.28
N SER A 45 8.82 0.99 13.66
CA SER A 45 8.99 -0.46 13.51
C SER A 45 10.25 -0.80 12.72
N PHE A 46 10.55 -0.03 11.67
CA PHE A 46 11.78 -0.19 10.91
C PHE A 46 13.02 0.05 11.77
N GLY A 47 13.03 1.13 12.56
CA GLY A 47 14.12 1.41 13.51
C GLY A 47 14.28 0.33 14.59
N LEU A 48 13.16 -0.14 15.15
CA LEU A 48 13.14 -1.22 16.13
C LEU A 48 13.60 -2.56 15.56
N SER A 49 13.42 -2.80 14.25
CA SER A 49 13.86 -4.03 13.58
C SER A 49 15.39 -4.26 13.66
N PHE A 50 16.17 -3.19 13.85
CA PHE A 50 17.62 -3.27 14.07
C PHE A 50 18.03 -3.45 15.54
N THR A 51 17.05 -3.52 16.44
CA THR A 51 17.25 -3.68 17.89
C THR A 51 16.71 -5.02 18.39
N SER A 52 17.34 -5.57 19.41
CA SER A 52 16.81 -6.65 20.25
C SER A 52 15.75 -6.03 21.13
N PHE A 53 14.50 -6.06 20.70
CA PHE A 53 13.38 -5.61 21.51
C PHE A 53 12.69 -6.83 22.10
N ASP A 54 13.09 -7.20 23.31
CA ASP A 54 12.28 -8.04 24.19
C ASP A 54 11.42 -7.09 25.03
N MET A 55 10.10 -7.29 25.07
CA MET A 55 9.18 -6.45 25.88
C MET A 55 9.60 -6.33 27.37
N LEU A 56 10.48 -7.22 27.84
CA LEU A 56 11.00 -7.29 29.20
C LEU A 56 12.38 -6.61 29.38
N GLN A 57 13.12 -6.31 28.32
CA GLN A 57 14.48 -5.76 28.40
C GLN A 57 14.63 -4.47 27.58
N ALA A 58 15.58 -3.62 27.98
CA ALA A 58 15.89 -2.40 27.23
C ALA A 58 16.41 -2.76 25.83
N PRO A 59 15.98 -2.04 24.78
CA PRO A 59 16.37 -2.34 23.40
C PRO A 59 17.88 -2.25 23.21
N LYS A 60 18.51 -3.34 22.78
CA LYS A 60 19.93 -3.37 22.43
C LYS A 60 20.08 -3.29 20.92
N PHE A 61 20.91 -2.38 20.41
CA PHE A 61 21.17 -2.32 18.98
C PHE A 61 22.01 -3.53 18.54
N ILE A 62 21.47 -4.38 17.67
CA ILE A 62 22.15 -5.59 17.13
C ILE A 62 22.37 -5.50 15.62
N GLY A 63 22.01 -4.38 14.99
CA GLY A 63 22.17 -4.19 13.56
C GLY A 63 21.33 -5.19 12.75
N LEU A 64 21.98 -6.00 11.92
CA LEU A 64 21.32 -6.91 10.96
C LEU A 64 21.16 -8.35 11.45
N ASP A 65 21.61 -8.66 12.67
CA ASP A 65 21.61 -10.05 13.18
C ASP A 65 20.19 -10.65 13.22
N ASN A 66 19.17 -9.83 13.49
CA ASN A 66 17.76 -10.26 13.42
C ASN A 66 17.38 -10.80 12.04
N TYR A 67 17.84 -10.15 10.96
CA TYR A 67 17.54 -10.59 9.59
C TYR A 67 18.35 -11.83 9.22
N ILE A 68 19.63 -11.90 9.61
CA ILE A 68 20.48 -13.07 9.35
C ILE A 68 19.87 -14.31 10.00
N ASN A 69 19.45 -14.20 11.27
CA ASN A 69 18.78 -15.28 11.98
C ASN A 69 17.44 -15.67 11.31
N LEU A 70 16.64 -14.69 10.89
CA LEU A 70 15.35 -14.92 10.23
C LEU A 70 15.50 -15.67 8.89
N PHE A 71 16.54 -15.37 8.10
CA PHE A 71 16.73 -16.00 6.79
C PHE A 71 17.54 -17.30 6.83
N LEU A 72 18.49 -17.44 7.76
CA LEU A 72 19.39 -18.61 7.81
C LEU A 72 18.99 -19.66 8.85
N ASN A 73 18.39 -19.24 9.96
CA ASN A 73 18.13 -20.11 11.12
C ASN A 73 16.64 -20.41 11.33
N ASP A 74 15.73 -19.66 10.68
CA ASP A 74 14.28 -19.85 10.82
C ASP A 74 13.66 -20.50 9.56
N GLU A 75 13.56 -21.82 9.60
CA GLU A 75 12.91 -22.61 8.54
C GLU A 75 11.41 -22.30 8.42
N VAL A 76 10.75 -21.94 9.52
CA VAL A 76 9.30 -21.63 9.54
C VAL A 76 9.03 -20.35 8.77
N PHE A 77 9.90 -19.34 8.92
CA PHE A 77 9.80 -18.11 8.14
C PHE A 77 9.88 -18.36 6.64
N LEU A 78 10.84 -19.18 6.18
CA LEU A 78 10.99 -19.51 4.76
C LEU A 78 9.79 -20.29 4.21
N ILE A 79 9.25 -21.22 5.00
CA ILE A 79 8.03 -21.97 4.63
C ILE A 79 6.84 -21.02 4.53
N ALA A 80 6.66 -20.14 5.51
CA ALA A 80 5.59 -19.15 5.51
C ALA A 80 5.70 -18.20 4.30
N LEU A 81 6.89 -17.68 4.02
CA LEU A 81 7.15 -16.82 2.86
C LEU A 81 6.82 -17.53 1.55
N LYS A 82 7.25 -18.80 1.39
CA LYS A 82 6.92 -19.62 0.22
C LYS A 82 5.41 -19.80 0.08
N ASN A 83 4.70 -20.13 1.15
CA ASN A 83 3.25 -20.32 1.13
C ASN A 83 2.52 -19.02 0.77
N THR A 84 2.91 -17.88 1.37
CA THR A 84 2.36 -16.56 1.03
C THR A 84 2.60 -16.21 -0.43
N PHE A 85 3.80 -16.51 -0.96
CA PHE A 85 4.11 -16.25 -2.37
C PHE A 85 3.28 -17.15 -3.31
N ILE A 86 3.15 -18.44 -2.99
CA ILE A 86 2.29 -19.39 -3.72
C ILE A 86 0.84 -18.89 -3.71
N MET A 87 0.33 -18.46 -2.56
CA MET A 87 -1.00 -17.87 -2.45
C MET A 87 -1.10 -16.60 -3.31
N ALA A 88 -0.18 -15.65 -3.20
CA ALA A 88 -0.23 -14.41 -3.97
C ALA A 88 -0.26 -14.65 -5.48
N VAL A 89 0.59 -15.57 -5.98
CA VAL A 89 0.70 -15.89 -7.40
C VAL A 89 -0.48 -16.70 -7.92
N ILE A 90 -1.15 -17.50 -7.08
CA ILE A 90 -2.35 -18.23 -7.48
C ILE A 90 -3.59 -17.35 -7.33
N THR A 91 -3.83 -16.82 -6.13
CA THR A 91 -5.02 -16.05 -5.78
C THR A 91 -5.11 -14.75 -6.57
N GLY A 92 -3.98 -14.08 -6.86
CA GLY A 92 -3.96 -12.87 -7.68
C GLY A 92 -4.59 -13.09 -9.06
N PRO A 93 -3.95 -13.84 -9.96
CA PRO A 93 -4.48 -14.13 -11.30
C PRO A 93 -5.87 -14.77 -11.29
N VAL A 94 -6.12 -15.74 -10.40
CA VAL A 94 -7.42 -16.41 -10.30
C VAL A 94 -8.52 -15.40 -9.93
N SER A 95 -8.27 -14.51 -8.97
CA SER A 95 -9.25 -13.48 -8.58
C SER A 95 -9.54 -12.49 -9.70
N TYR A 96 -8.52 -12.07 -10.48
CA TYR A 96 -8.72 -11.20 -11.63
C TYR A 96 -9.53 -11.87 -12.75
N ILE A 97 -9.24 -13.14 -13.07
CA ILE A 97 -9.99 -13.90 -14.07
C ILE A 97 -11.44 -14.09 -13.60
N MET A 98 -11.66 -14.48 -12.34
CA MET A 98 -13.02 -14.58 -11.79
C MET A 98 -13.76 -13.25 -11.84
N ALA A 99 -13.12 -12.15 -11.44
CA ALA A 99 -13.73 -10.83 -11.49
C ALA A 99 -14.17 -10.45 -12.92
N PHE A 100 -13.35 -10.76 -13.92
CA PHE A 100 -13.68 -10.56 -15.32
C PHE A 100 -14.85 -11.44 -15.78
N VAL A 101 -14.84 -12.74 -15.45
CA VAL A 101 -15.92 -13.67 -15.80
C VAL A 101 -17.25 -13.23 -15.18
N PHE A 102 -17.26 -12.83 -13.91
CA PHE A 102 -18.48 -12.33 -13.26
C PHE A 102 -18.94 -11.00 -13.86
N ALA A 103 -18.03 -10.09 -14.17
CA ALA A 103 -18.38 -8.84 -14.84
C ALA A 103 -19.03 -9.08 -16.20
N TRP A 104 -18.50 -10.02 -16.99
CA TRP A 104 -19.09 -10.39 -18.28
C TRP A 104 -20.46 -11.06 -18.09
N LEU A 105 -20.57 -12.05 -17.19
CA LEU A 105 -21.84 -12.73 -16.92
C LEU A 105 -22.95 -11.73 -16.52
N ILE A 106 -22.64 -10.78 -15.64
CA ILE A 106 -23.59 -9.75 -15.21
C ILE A 106 -23.98 -8.82 -16.37
N ASN A 107 -23.05 -8.53 -17.27
CA ASN A 107 -23.30 -7.68 -18.44
C ASN A 107 -24.31 -8.31 -19.42
N GLU A 108 -24.27 -9.62 -19.60
CA GLU A 108 -25.18 -10.35 -20.51
C GLU A 108 -26.61 -10.51 -19.96
N LEU A 109 -26.82 -10.33 -18.64
CA LEU A 109 -28.13 -10.51 -18.01
C LEU A 109 -29.13 -9.41 -18.39
N PRO A 110 -30.44 -9.75 -18.49
CA PRO A 110 -31.50 -8.76 -18.72
C PRO A 110 -31.62 -7.79 -17.54
N ARG A 111 -32.06 -6.55 -17.84
CA ARG A 111 -32.00 -5.40 -16.92
C ARG A 111 -32.61 -5.64 -15.53
N LYS A 112 -33.66 -6.47 -15.42
CA LYS A 112 -34.31 -6.81 -14.15
C LYS A 112 -33.54 -7.80 -13.28
N ILE A 113 -32.70 -8.66 -13.86
CA ILE A 113 -31.92 -9.66 -13.10
C ILE A 113 -30.52 -9.09 -12.77
N ARG A 114 -30.00 -8.23 -13.64
CA ARG A 114 -28.71 -7.55 -13.48
C ARG A 114 -28.59 -6.82 -12.14
N TRP A 115 -29.56 -5.98 -11.76
CA TRP A 115 -29.49 -5.22 -10.51
C TRP A 115 -29.48 -6.11 -9.26
N LEU A 116 -30.24 -7.22 -9.28
CA LEU A 116 -30.30 -8.18 -8.18
C LEU A 116 -28.98 -8.95 -8.05
N MET A 117 -28.40 -9.42 -9.16
CA MET A 117 -27.10 -10.10 -9.13
C MET A 117 -25.98 -9.16 -8.69
N THR A 118 -25.93 -7.91 -9.18
CA THR A 118 -24.94 -6.93 -8.70
C THR A 118 -25.05 -6.73 -7.20
N LEU A 119 -26.28 -6.66 -6.65
CA LEU A 119 -26.50 -6.51 -5.22
C LEU A 119 -25.99 -7.74 -4.44
N ILE A 120 -26.30 -8.96 -4.88
CA ILE A 120 -25.84 -10.19 -4.22
C ILE A 120 -24.31 -10.32 -4.24
N PHE A 121 -23.65 -9.97 -5.36
CA PHE A 121 -22.19 -10.03 -5.46
C PHE A 121 -21.49 -8.94 -4.63
N TYR A 122 -22.06 -7.74 -4.53
CA TYR A 122 -21.50 -6.66 -3.71
C TYR A 122 -21.89 -6.74 -2.22
N ALA A 123 -22.98 -7.43 -1.89
CA ALA A 123 -23.48 -7.54 -0.51
C ALA A 123 -22.41 -8.07 0.47
N PRO A 124 -21.63 -9.12 0.18
CA PRO A 124 -20.55 -9.56 1.06
C PRO A 124 -19.46 -8.50 1.25
N SER A 125 -19.12 -7.74 0.20
CA SER A 125 -18.11 -6.67 0.29
C SER A 125 -18.57 -5.51 1.16
N ILE A 126 -19.87 -5.22 1.19
CA ILE A 126 -20.46 -4.13 1.98
C ILE A 126 -20.77 -4.62 3.40
N SER A 127 -21.21 -5.86 3.54
CA SER A 127 -21.50 -6.50 4.83
C SER A 127 -20.24 -6.86 5.61
N GLY A 128 -19.12 -7.13 4.93
CA GLY A 128 -17.83 -7.37 5.59
C GLY A 128 -17.31 -6.14 6.35
N SER A 129 -17.68 -4.93 5.94
CA SER A 129 -17.40 -3.69 6.66
C SER A 129 -18.44 -3.34 7.76
N ALA A 130 -19.48 -4.17 7.93
CA ALA A 130 -20.55 -3.96 8.91
C ALA A 130 -20.31 -4.71 10.23
N TYR A 131 -19.16 -5.39 10.37
CA TYR A 131 -18.67 -6.03 11.59
C TYR A 131 -17.27 -5.52 11.95
#